data_AF-X6KSK9-F1
#
_entry.id   AF-X6KSK9-F1
#
_cell.length_a   1.000
_cell.length_b   1.000
_cell.length_c   1.000
_cell.angle_alpha   90.00
_cell.angle_beta   90.00
_cell.angle_gamma   90.00
#
_symmetry.space_group_name_H-M   'P 1'
#
loop_
_entity.id
_entity.type
_entity.pdbx_description
1 polymer ?
#
loop_
_entity_poly.entity_id
_entity_poly.type
_entity_poly.pdbx_seq_one_letter_code
_entity_poly.pdbx_strand_id
1 'polypeptide(L)' 'MPKGPQGQKRPADVIGNAVHIAKIATGETEETTLKQPAKRASGKAGAKACKENSTAEQRKEIARKAANARWE' A
#
# COMPACT_ATOMS: atom_id res chain seq x y z
N MET A 1 -11.86 11.46 1.86
CA MET A 1 -12.76 10.78 2.82
C MET A 1 -13.14 11.78 3.90
N PRO A 2 -14.45 12.03 4.11
CA PRO A 2 -14.88 13.01 5.10
C PRO A 2 -14.39 12.61 6.48
N LYS A 3 -13.74 13.56 7.17
CA LYS A 3 -13.31 13.37 8.56
C LYS A 3 -14.53 13.52 9.48
N GLY A 4 -14.49 12.86 10.63
CA GLY A 4 -15.49 13.11 11.66
C GLY A 4 -15.30 14.49 12.31
N PRO A 5 -16.27 14.92 13.16
CA PRO A 5 -16.24 16.23 13.81
C PRO A 5 -15.01 16.47 14.70
N GLN A 6 -14.30 15.41 15.11
CA GLN A 6 -13.06 15.48 15.89
C GLN A 6 -11.82 15.14 15.03
N GLY A 7 -11.94 15.17 13.71
CA GLY A 7 -10.84 14.85 12.79
C GLY A 7 -10.55 13.35 12.65
N GLN A 8 -11.33 12.47 13.28
CA GLN A 8 -11.14 11.03 13.18
C GLN A 8 -11.30 10.54 11.74
N LYS A 9 -10.42 9.61 11.36
CA LYS A 9 -10.54 8.91 10.09
C LYS A 9 -11.79 8.03 10.17
N ARG A 10 -12.82 8.37 9.41
CA ARG A 10 -14.01 7.51 9.30
C ARG A 10 -13.61 6.19 8.63
N PRO A 11 -14.24 5.06 9.03
CA PRO A 11 -14.18 3.84 8.25
C PRO A 11 -14.59 4.12 6.79
N ALA A 12 -14.17 3.25 5.87
CA ALA A 12 -14.61 3.36 4.49
C ALA A 12 -16.15 3.28 4.42
N ASP A 13 -16.75 4.03 3.50
CA ASP A 13 -18.18 3.93 3.22
C ASP A 13 -18.46 2.62 2.47
N VAL A 14 -18.79 1.59 3.22
CA VAL A 14 -19.05 0.25 2.69
C VAL A 14 -20.29 0.21 1.80
N ILE A 15 -21.28 1.06 2.07
CA ILE A 15 -22.52 1.13 1.28
C ILE A 15 -22.24 1.82 -0.05
N GLY A 16 -21.60 2.99 -0.02
CA GLY A 16 -21.19 3.69 -1.24
C GLY A 16 -20.30 2.84 -2.14
N ASN A 17 -19.39 2.06 -1.55
CA ASN A 17 -18.57 1.11 -2.30
C ASN A 17 -19.40 -0.01 -2.95
N ALA A 18 -20.36 -0.60 -2.23
CA ALA A 18 -21.24 -1.63 -2.78
C ALA A 18 -22.07 -1.11 -3.97
N VAL A 19 -22.61 0.11 -3.85
CA VAL A 19 -23.34 0.77 -4.95
C VAL A 19 -22.42 1.04 -6.14
N HIS A 20 -21.19 1.52 -5.89
CA HIS A 20 -20.22 1.74 -6.96
C HIS A 20 -19.87 0.45 -7.70
N ILE A 21 -19.65 -0.66 -6.98
CA ILE A 21 -19.40 -1.99 -7.56
C ILE A 21 -20.60 -2.45 -8.39
N ALA A 22 -21.83 -2.28 -7.89
CA ALA A 22 -23.05 -2.64 -8.62
C ALA A 22 -23.16 -1.88 -9.95
N LYS A 23 -22.88 -0.56 -9.97
CA LYS A 23 -22.88 0.26 -11.19
C LYS A 23 -21.86 -0.20 -12.23
N ILE A 24 -20.69 -0.68 -11.78
CA ILE A 24 -19.70 -1.28 -12.67
C ILE A 24 -20.26 -2.59 -13.25
N ALA A 25 -20.84 -3.45 -12.41
CA ALA A 25 -21.39 -4.72 -12.85
C ALA A 25 -22.60 -4.59 -13.81
N THR A 26 -23.39 -3.52 -13.69
CA THR A 26 -24.51 -3.23 -14.59
C THR A 26 -24.10 -2.47 -15.86
N GLY A 27 -22.84 -2.04 -15.98
CA GLY A 27 -22.36 -1.24 -17.11
C GLY A 27 -22.76 0.24 -17.07
N GLU A 28 -23.34 0.72 -15.95
CA GLU A 28 -23.61 2.14 -15.72
C GLU A 28 -22.34 2.97 -15.52
N THR A 29 -21.23 2.32 -15.17
CA THR A 29 -19.93 2.96 -14.97
C THR A 29 -18.82 2.05 -15.50
N GLU A 30 -17.85 2.62 -16.22
CA GLU A 30 -16.72 1.84 -16.73
C GLU A 30 -15.79 1.39 -15.59
N GLU A 31 -15.32 0.15 -15.68
CA GLU A 31 -14.23 -0.32 -14.83
C GLU A 31 -12.91 0.30 -15.30
N THR A 32 -12.35 1.18 -14.48
CA THR A 32 -11.04 1.76 -14.78
C THR A 32 -9.93 0.88 -14.26
N THR A 33 -9.18 0.28 -15.18
CA THR A 33 -7.93 -0.41 -14.82
C THR A 33 -6.80 0.60 -14.76
N LEU A 34 -5.91 0.44 -13.77
CA LEU A 34 -4.71 1.25 -13.73
C LEU A 34 -3.67 0.66 -14.67
N LYS A 35 -3.10 1.48 -15.55
CA LYS A 35 -1.94 1.09 -16.39
C LYS A 35 -0.76 0.55 -15.58
N GLN A 36 -0.65 0.95 -14.31
CA GLN A 36 0.35 0.51 -13.34
C GLN A 36 -0.27 0.46 -11.95
N PRO A 37 0.20 -0.40 -11.03
CA PRO A 37 -0.33 -0.47 -9.67
C PRO A 37 -0.35 0.91 -8.98
N ALA A 38 -1.45 1.23 -8.27
CA ALA A 38 -1.66 2.53 -7.62
C ALA A 38 -0.50 2.95 -6.69
N LYS A 39 0.20 1.98 -6.09
CA LYS A 39 1.28 2.18 -5.13
C LYS A 39 2.68 2.07 -5.75
N ARG A 40 2.82 2.02 -7.07
CA ARG A 40 4.13 1.87 -7.73
C ARG A 40 5.09 3.02 -7.40
N ALA A 41 4.59 4.26 -7.43
CA ALA A 41 5.42 5.43 -7.15
C ALA A 41 5.94 5.42 -5.69
N SER A 42 5.05 5.18 -4.73
CA SER A 42 5.42 5.07 -3.32
C SER A 42 6.35 3.89 -3.06
N GLY A 43 6.14 2.75 -3.71
CA GLY A 43 7.01 1.57 -3.58
C GLY A 43 8.43 1.85 -4.08
N LYS A 44 8.57 2.52 -5.24
CA LYS A 44 9.88 2.95 -5.75
C LYS A 44 10.57 3.93 -4.82
N ALA A 45 9.84 4.90 -4.27
CA ALA A 45 10.39 5.87 -3.32
C ALA A 45 10.91 5.17 -2.05
N GLY A 46 10.14 4.24 -1.49
CA GLY A 46 10.58 3.44 -0.34
C GLY A 46 11.82 2.61 -0.63
N ALA A 47 11.85 1.89 -1.77
CA ALA A 47 13.00 1.08 -2.15
C ALA A 47 14.28 1.93 -2.35
N LYS A 48 14.14 3.12 -2.95
CA LYS A 48 15.24 4.08 -3.11
C LYS A 48 15.77 4.53 -1.74
N ALA A 49 14.88 4.94 -0.83
CA ALA A 49 15.26 5.36 0.51
C ALA A 49 15.96 4.24 1.29
N CYS A 50 15.47 3.00 1.23
CA CYS A 50 16.14 1.85 1.84
C CYS A 50 17.55 1.64 1.28
N LYS A 51 17.73 1.82 -0.04
CA LYS A 51 19.04 1.67 -0.69
C LYS A 51 20.01 2.77 -0.27
N GLU A 52 19.54 4.01 -0.16
CA GLU A 52 20.37 5.16 0.23
C GLU A 52 20.75 5.13 1.71
N ASN A 53 19.85 4.67 2.58
CA ASN A 53 20.05 4.65 4.03
C ASN A 53 20.79 3.40 4.56
N SER A 54 21.22 2.48 3.70
CA SER A 54 21.90 1.25 4.15
C SER A 54 23.23 1.03 3.45
N THR A 55 24.28 0.80 4.23
CA THR A 55 25.60 0.41 3.75
C THR A 55 25.68 -1.09 3.47
N ALA A 56 26.69 -1.54 2.74
CA ALA A 56 26.91 -2.96 2.46
C ALA A 56 27.12 -3.78 3.75
N GLU A 57 27.83 -3.21 4.72
CA GLU A 57 28.09 -3.82 6.03
C GLU A 57 26.81 -3.99 6.84
N GLN A 58 25.99 -2.94 6.91
CA GLN A 58 24.68 -2.99 7.59
C GLN A 58 23.77 -4.05 6.97
N ARG A 59 23.74 -4.15 5.63
CA ARG A 59 22.96 -5.19 4.93
C ARG A 59 23.46 -6.60 5.28
N LYS A 60 24.78 -6.80 5.34
CA LYS A 60 25.40 -8.07 5.74
C LYS A 60 25.03 -8.44 7.18
N GLU A 61 25.06 -7.48 8.10
CA GLU A 61 24.71 -7.71 9.50
C GLU A 61 23.22 -8.05 9.67
N ILE A 62 22.33 -7.32 8.99
CA ILE A 62 20.88 -7.61 8.97
C ILE A 62 20.63 -9.02 8.44
N ALA A 63 21.28 -9.41 7.34
CA ALA A 63 21.14 -10.74 6.77
C ALA A 63 21.59 -11.85 7.74
N ARG A 64 22.72 -11.65 8.44
CA ARG A 64 23.20 -12.59 9.48
C ARG A 64 22.20 -12.72 10.62
N LYS A 65 21.68 -11.60 11.15
CA LYS A 65 20.68 -11.60 12.23
C LYS A 65 19.39 -12.31 11.81
N ALA A 66 18.90 -12.03 10.60
CA ALA A 66 17.69 -12.66 10.05
C ALA A 66 17.87 -14.17 9.83
N ALA A 67 19.05 -14.61 9.38
CA ALA A 67 19.36 -16.02 9.21
C ALA A 67 19.35 -16.76 10.55
N ASN A 68 20.00 -16.21 11.58
CA ASN A 68 19.98 -16.82 12.92
C ASN A 68 18.56 -16.91 13.48
N ALA A 69 17.78 -15.83 13.42
CA ALA A 69 16.41 -15.79 13.93
C ALA A 69 15.43 -16.72 13.19
N ARG A 70 15.75 -17.13 11.96
CA ARG A 70 14.93 -18.08 11.19
C ARG A 70 15.10 -19.53 11.67
N TRP A 71 16.25 -19.83 12.27
CA TRP A 71 16.65 -21.19 12.65
C TRP A 71 16.79 -21.38 14.17
N GLU A 72 16.40 -20.39 14.96
CA GLU A 72 16.02 -20.57 16.37
C GLU A 72 14.58 -21.09 16.47
#